data_AF-G4YX64-F1
#
_entry.id   AF-G4YX64-F1
#
_cell.length_a   1.000
_cell.length_b   1.000
_cell.length_c   1.000
_cell.angle_alpha   90.00
_cell.angle_beta   90.00
_cell.angle_gamma   90.00
#
_symmetry.space_group_name_H-M   'P 1'
#
loop_
_entity.id
_entity.type
_entity.pdbx_description
1 polymer ?
#
loop_
_entity_poly.entity_id
_entity_poly.type
_entity_poly.pdbx_seq_one_letter_code
_entity_poly.pdbx_strand_id
1 'polypeptide(L)'
;MVGEAFAAAATLKESHLMMSLFDASISADVILTAFSNAASRGRACNVKKLVKLLANKDRVPQEFKHKAFVIAAQLGHDAILQILCDGIDDYWPLAVLKEALAAAKYEEVKTSIQKVICDQLLDPKCPWAPMVKLIEDQTNDSTNASG
;
A
#
# COMPACT_ATOMS: atom_id res chain seq x y z
N MET A 1 -11.21 -23.05 -10.77
CA MET A 1 -12.14 -21.90 -10.86
C MET A 1 -12.54 -21.28 -9.51
N VAL A 2 -11.88 -21.61 -8.38
CA VAL A 2 -12.21 -20.97 -7.09
C VAL A 2 -11.56 -19.59 -6.94
N GLY A 3 -10.31 -19.42 -7.41
CA GLY A 3 -9.60 -18.14 -7.36
C GLY A 3 -10.26 -17.02 -8.16
N GLU A 4 -10.76 -17.32 -9.36
CA GLU A 4 -11.54 -16.36 -10.17
C GLU A 4 -12.83 -15.96 -9.47
N ALA A 5 -13.56 -16.92 -8.90
CA ALA A 5 -14.78 -16.66 -8.14
C ALA A 5 -14.49 -15.78 -6.91
N PHE A 6 -13.40 -16.05 -6.19
CA PHE A 6 -12.92 -15.22 -5.08
C PHE A 6 -12.66 -13.77 -5.52
N ALA A 7 -11.89 -13.58 -6.60
CA ALA A 7 -11.57 -12.26 -7.13
C ALA A 7 -12.79 -11.52 -7.69
N ALA A 8 -13.76 -12.25 -8.26
CA ALA A 8 -15.03 -11.69 -8.73
C ALA A 8 -15.91 -11.26 -7.55
N ALA A 9 -16.02 -12.10 -6.51
CA ALA A 9 -16.79 -11.81 -5.30
C ALA A 9 -16.29 -10.55 -4.58
N ALA A 10 -15.00 -10.23 -4.71
CA ALA A 10 -14.41 -9.00 -4.16
C ALA A 10 -15.02 -7.70 -4.74
N THR A 11 -15.63 -7.75 -5.92
CA THR A 11 -16.34 -6.60 -6.52
C THR A 11 -17.74 -6.37 -5.93
N LEU A 12 -18.30 -7.40 -5.27
CA LEU A 12 -19.64 -7.38 -4.68
C LEU A 12 -19.59 -6.73 -3.30
N LYS A 13 -20.74 -6.33 -2.75
CA LYS A 13 -20.81 -5.85 -1.35
C LYS A 13 -20.79 -7.00 -0.32
N GLU A 14 -20.65 -8.24 -0.77
CA GLU A 14 -20.78 -9.45 0.04
C GLU A 14 -19.41 -9.98 0.51
N SER A 15 -18.84 -9.33 1.52
CA SER A 15 -17.56 -9.75 2.10
C SER A 15 -17.58 -11.18 2.64
N HIS A 16 -18.73 -11.68 3.09
CA HIS A 16 -18.89 -13.05 3.59
C HIS A 16 -18.71 -14.09 2.49
N LEU A 17 -19.29 -13.87 1.31
CA LEU A 17 -19.14 -14.75 0.16
C LEU A 17 -17.68 -14.81 -0.32
N MET A 18 -17.04 -13.64 -0.42
CA MET A 18 -15.61 -13.58 -0.76
C MET A 18 -14.78 -14.39 0.24
N MET A 19 -15.03 -14.21 1.55
CA MET A 19 -14.28 -14.93 2.58
C MET A 19 -14.63 -16.42 2.67
N SER A 20 -15.84 -16.86 2.30
CA SER A 20 -16.18 -18.28 2.27
C SER A 20 -15.52 -19.04 1.12
N LEU A 21 -15.10 -18.33 0.08
CA LEU A 21 -14.30 -18.87 -1.04
C LEU A 21 -12.79 -18.88 -0.74
N PHE A 22 -12.36 -18.32 0.37
CA PHE A 22 -10.95 -18.25 0.73
C PHE A 22 -10.49 -19.54 1.41
N ASP A 23 -9.58 -20.25 0.76
CA ASP A 23 -8.90 -21.44 1.30
C ASP A 23 -7.39 -21.36 1.04
N ALA A 24 -6.62 -22.41 1.37
CA ALA A 24 -5.16 -22.44 1.15
C ALA A 24 -4.72 -22.44 -0.34
N SER A 25 -5.62 -22.76 -1.27
CA SER A 25 -5.34 -22.78 -2.72
C SER A 25 -5.31 -21.40 -3.35
N ILE A 26 -5.86 -20.38 -2.67
CA ILE A 26 -5.85 -19.00 -3.15
C ILE A 26 -4.43 -18.43 -3.06
N SER A 27 -3.84 -18.13 -4.22
CA SER A 27 -2.49 -17.55 -4.32
C SER A 27 -2.47 -16.06 -3.94
N ALA A 28 -1.27 -15.55 -3.65
CA ALA A 28 -1.05 -14.13 -3.39
C ALA A 28 -1.47 -13.23 -4.57
N ASP A 29 -1.23 -13.68 -5.81
CA ASP A 29 -1.69 -12.98 -7.02
C ASP A 29 -3.21 -12.84 -7.05
N VAL A 30 -3.94 -13.90 -6.73
CA VAL A 30 -5.41 -13.87 -6.70
C VAL A 30 -5.91 -12.91 -5.61
N ILE A 31 -5.23 -12.86 -4.45
CA ILE A 31 -5.55 -11.89 -3.39
C ILE A 31 -5.31 -10.46 -3.88
N LEU A 32 -4.22 -10.20 -4.60
CA LEU A 32 -3.92 -8.89 -5.16
C LEU A 32 -4.91 -8.48 -6.26
N THR A 33 -5.31 -9.42 -7.13
CA THR A 33 -6.38 -9.19 -8.11
C THR A 33 -7.70 -8.85 -7.43
N ALA A 34 -8.09 -9.62 -6.39
CA ALA A 34 -9.27 -9.35 -5.60
C ALA A 34 -9.20 -7.96 -4.93
N PHE A 35 -8.02 -7.57 -4.41
CA PHE A 35 -7.79 -6.26 -3.84
C PHE A 35 -8.01 -5.15 -4.87
N SER A 36 -7.39 -5.24 -6.05
CA SER A 36 -7.54 -4.27 -7.12
C SER A 36 -9.01 -4.12 -7.56
N ASN A 37 -9.72 -5.25 -7.69
CA ASN A 37 -11.14 -5.29 -7.99
C ASN A 37 -12.02 -4.62 -6.92
N ALA A 38 -11.74 -4.89 -5.64
CA ALA A 38 -12.47 -4.28 -4.53
C ALA A 38 -12.18 -2.76 -4.42
N ALA A 39 -10.91 -2.38 -4.56
CA ALA A 39 -10.45 -0.99 -4.46
C ALA A 39 -11.05 -0.12 -5.57
N SER A 40 -11.00 -0.58 -6.83
CA SER A 40 -11.57 0.14 -7.98
C SER A 40 -13.09 0.34 -7.88
N ARG A 41 -13.79 -0.53 -7.13
CA ARG A 41 -15.23 -0.43 -6.87
C ARG A 41 -15.58 0.23 -5.54
N GLY A 42 -14.59 0.74 -4.81
CA GLY A 42 -14.79 1.38 -3.50
C GLY A 42 -15.38 0.43 -2.44
N ARG A 43 -15.11 -0.87 -2.53
CA ARG A 43 -15.63 -1.88 -1.59
C ARG A 43 -14.81 -1.91 -0.30
N ALA A 44 -14.91 -0.84 0.49
CA ALA A 44 -14.10 -0.64 1.70
C ALA A 44 -14.09 -1.86 2.66
N CYS A 45 -15.23 -2.53 2.86
CA CYS A 45 -15.30 -3.74 3.69
C CYS A 45 -14.45 -4.89 3.15
N ASN A 46 -14.50 -5.14 1.83
CA ASN A 46 -13.70 -6.18 1.20
C ASN A 46 -12.22 -5.80 1.20
N VAL A 47 -11.91 -4.53 0.92
CA VAL A 47 -10.55 -3.99 0.99
C VAL A 47 -9.96 -4.22 2.38
N LYS A 48 -10.68 -3.88 3.45
CA LYS A 48 -10.22 -4.14 4.83
C LYS A 48 -9.89 -5.62 5.08
N LYS A 49 -10.68 -6.55 4.55
CA LYS A 49 -10.42 -7.99 4.68
C LYS A 49 -9.20 -8.41 3.86
N LEU A 50 -9.09 -7.93 2.62
CA LEU A 50 -8.00 -8.24 1.70
C LEU A 50 -6.66 -7.66 2.19
N VAL A 51 -6.66 -6.46 2.79
CA VAL A 51 -5.46 -5.88 3.43
C VAL A 51 -4.95 -6.78 4.56
N LYS A 52 -5.85 -7.34 5.37
CA LYS A 52 -5.45 -8.32 6.41
C LYS A 52 -4.84 -9.58 5.82
N LEU A 53 -5.34 -10.05 4.68
CA LEU A 53 -4.75 -11.21 3.97
C LEU A 53 -3.38 -10.87 3.39
N LEU A 54 -3.23 -9.70 2.78
CA LEU A 54 -1.95 -9.20 2.25
C LEU A 54 -0.91 -8.95 3.35
N ALA A 55 -1.34 -8.62 4.57
CA ALA A 55 -0.46 -8.41 5.71
C ALA A 55 0.02 -9.73 6.37
N ASN A 56 -0.59 -10.88 6.04
CA ASN A 56 -0.19 -12.17 6.57
C ASN A 56 1.12 -12.66 5.92
N LYS A 57 2.25 -12.32 6.56
CA LYS A 57 3.62 -12.65 6.10
C LYS A 57 3.88 -14.15 5.93
N ASP A 58 3.20 -14.99 6.69
CA ASP A 58 3.38 -16.45 6.63
C ASP A 58 2.82 -17.04 5.32
N ARG A 59 1.93 -16.29 4.66
CA ARG A 59 1.21 -16.75 3.47
C ARG A 59 1.42 -15.88 2.24
N VAL A 60 1.60 -14.58 2.44
CA VAL A 60 1.70 -13.59 1.36
C VAL A 60 3.03 -12.85 1.47
N PRO A 61 3.91 -12.96 0.46
CA PRO A 61 5.13 -12.18 0.42
C PRO A 61 4.83 -10.67 0.49
N GLN A 62 5.63 -9.92 1.26
CA GLN A 62 5.42 -8.49 1.51
C GLN A 62 5.37 -7.65 0.22
N GLU A 63 6.01 -8.09 -0.86
CA GLU A 63 5.95 -7.42 -2.16
C GLU A 63 4.51 -7.23 -2.69
N PHE A 64 3.58 -8.15 -2.38
CA PHE A 64 2.19 -8.04 -2.83
C PHE A 64 1.45 -6.91 -2.13
N LYS A 65 1.79 -6.70 -0.86
CA LYS A 65 1.28 -5.57 -0.09
C LYS A 65 1.85 -4.25 -0.61
N HIS A 66 3.13 -4.21 -0.98
CA HIS A 66 3.73 -3.03 -1.63
C HIS A 66 3.03 -2.70 -2.96
N LYS A 67 2.80 -3.72 -3.81
CA LYS A 67 2.04 -3.59 -5.06
C LYS A 67 0.62 -3.07 -4.80
N ALA A 68 -0.06 -3.56 -3.77
CA ALA A 68 -1.40 -3.10 -3.39
C ALA A 68 -1.41 -1.61 -3.02
N PHE A 69 -0.37 -1.11 -2.35
CA PHE A 69 -0.22 0.31 -2.02
C PHE A 69 -0.06 1.18 -3.27
N VAL A 70 0.78 0.77 -4.21
CA VAL A 70 0.95 1.47 -5.49
C VAL A 70 -0.36 1.45 -6.31
N ILE A 71 -1.08 0.33 -6.34
CA ILE A 71 -2.39 0.23 -7.00
C ILE A 71 -3.40 1.19 -6.37
N ALA A 72 -3.46 1.28 -5.04
CA ALA A 72 -4.37 2.19 -4.36
C ALA A 72 -4.08 3.66 -4.72
N ALA A 73 -2.81 4.02 -4.83
CA ALA A 73 -2.38 5.34 -5.28
C ALA A 73 -2.79 5.62 -6.74
N GLN A 74 -2.61 4.66 -7.64
CA GLN A 74 -3.01 4.76 -9.05
C GLN A 74 -4.52 4.94 -9.24
N LEU A 75 -5.32 4.24 -8.41
CA LEU A 75 -6.78 4.32 -8.45
C LEU A 75 -7.31 5.64 -7.90
N GLY A 76 -6.52 6.40 -7.15
CA GLY A 76 -6.91 7.73 -6.68
C GLY A 76 -7.77 7.74 -5.42
N HIS A 77 -7.85 6.61 -4.69
CA HIS A 77 -8.76 6.49 -3.56
C HIS A 77 -8.00 6.64 -2.23
N ASP A 78 -7.99 7.84 -1.67
CA ASP A 78 -7.38 8.20 -0.39
C ASP A 78 -7.83 7.28 0.77
N ALA A 79 -9.12 6.95 0.85
CA ALA A 79 -9.66 6.06 1.88
C ALA A 79 -9.06 4.65 1.81
N ILE A 80 -8.70 4.16 0.61
CA ILE A 80 -8.07 2.84 0.43
C ILE A 80 -6.62 2.87 0.91
N LEU A 81 -5.89 3.97 0.64
CA LEU A 81 -4.56 4.18 1.18
C LEU A 81 -4.58 4.26 2.70
N GLN A 82 -5.57 4.94 3.28
CA GLN A 82 -5.73 5.00 4.73
C GLN A 82 -5.97 3.60 5.32
N ILE A 83 -6.85 2.80 4.71
CA ILE A 83 -7.10 1.41 5.15
C ILE A 83 -5.81 0.57 5.09
N LEU A 84 -4.99 0.77 4.06
CA LEU A 84 -3.69 0.12 3.96
C LEU A 84 -2.78 0.56 5.12
N CYS A 85 -2.61 1.86 5.36
CA CYS A 85 -1.79 2.37 6.46
C CYS A 85 -2.26 1.92 7.84
N ASP A 86 -3.58 1.93 8.09
CA ASP A 86 -4.17 1.50 9.37
C ASP A 86 -4.00 0.00 9.63
N GLY A 87 -3.84 -0.79 8.57
CA GLY A 87 -3.75 -2.25 8.66
C GLY A 87 -2.35 -2.77 9.00
N ILE A 88 -1.42 -1.90 9.40
CA ILE A 88 0.02 -2.18 9.39
C ILE A 88 0.71 -1.62 10.63
N ASP A 89 1.52 -2.47 11.27
CA ASP A 89 2.41 -2.09 12.37
C ASP A 89 3.87 -1.81 11.92
N ASP A 90 4.15 -1.92 10.61
CA ASP A 90 5.48 -1.73 9.99
C ASP A 90 5.58 -0.47 9.11
N TYR A 91 6.81 0.02 8.93
CA TYR A 91 7.12 1.12 8.01
C TYR A 91 6.99 0.71 6.54
N TRP A 92 6.45 1.60 5.71
CA TRP A 92 6.55 1.46 4.26
C TRP A 92 7.98 1.75 3.80
N PRO A 93 8.54 0.94 2.87
CA PRO A 93 9.82 1.25 2.26
C PRO A 93 9.74 2.56 1.46
N LEU A 94 10.76 3.42 1.57
CA LEU A 94 10.81 4.69 0.84
C LEU A 94 10.64 4.52 -0.68
N ALA A 95 11.20 3.44 -1.25
CA ALA A 95 11.05 3.13 -2.67
C ALA A 95 9.57 2.96 -3.08
N VAL A 96 8.78 2.26 -2.25
CA VAL A 96 7.35 2.03 -2.48
C VAL A 96 6.56 3.34 -2.36
N LEU A 97 6.89 4.17 -1.37
CA LEU A 97 6.25 5.48 -1.20
C LEU A 97 6.54 6.41 -2.39
N LYS A 98 7.78 6.43 -2.88
CA LYS A 98 8.17 7.20 -4.09
C LYS A 98 7.48 6.69 -5.34
N GLU A 99 7.41 5.36 -5.53
CA GLU A 99 6.70 4.73 -6.65
C GLU A 99 5.21 5.08 -6.62
N ALA A 100 4.56 4.94 -5.46
CA ALA A 100 3.16 5.31 -5.28
C ALA A 100 2.91 6.80 -5.54
N LEU A 101 3.82 7.67 -5.08
CA LEU A 101 3.74 9.11 -5.33
C LEU A 101 3.85 9.43 -6.83
N ALA A 102 4.75 8.77 -7.55
CA ALA A 102 4.90 8.92 -9.00
C ALA A 102 3.67 8.37 -9.78
N ALA A 103 3.03 7.33 -9.25
CA ALA A 103 1.88 6.70 -9.87
C ALA A 103 0.53 7.40 -9.56
N ALA A 104 0.48 8.20 -8.50
CA ALA A 104 -0.70 8.93 -8.06
C ALA A 104 -1.11 10.03 -9.06
N LYS A 105 -2.36 9.95 -9.52
CA LYS A 105 -2.92 10.93 -10.47
C LYS A 105 -3.47 12.19 -9.79
N TYR A 106 -4.02 12.03 -8.59
CA TYR A 106 -4.76 13.08 -7.89
C TYR A 106 -3.91 13.67 -6.76
N GLU A 107 -3.99 15.00 -6.57
CA GLU A 107 -3.19 15.72 -5.59
C GLU A 107 -3.55 15.35 -4.15
N GLU A 108 -4.81 14.97 -3.88
CA GLU A 108 -5.26 14.50 -2.58
C GLU A 108 -4.56 13.20 -2.18
N VAL A 109 -4.34 12.32 -3.15
CA VAL A 109 -3.60 11.07 -2.96
C VAL A 109 -2.12 11.34 -2.78
N LYS A 110 -1.53 12.22 -3.59
CA LYS A 110 -0.11 12.62 -3.42
C LYS A 110 0.13 13.22 -2.03
N THR A 111 -0.77 14.10 -1.59
CA THR A 111 -0.72 14.71 -0.26
C THR A 111 -0.80 13.65 0.84
N SER A 112 -1.68 12.66 0.68
CA SER A 112 -1.79 11.55 1.62
C SER A 112 -0.50 10.72 1.70
N ILE A 113 0.13 10.42 0.56
CA ILE A 113 1.39 9.68 0.50
C ILE A 113 2.54 10.51 1.09
N GLN A 114 2.62 11.81 0.78
CA GLN A 114 3.60 12.73 1.36
C GLN A 114 3.45 12.82 2.87
N LYS A 115 2.22 12.86 3.39
CA LYS A 115 1.97 12.81 4.82
C LYS A 115 2.54 11.53 5.44
N VAL A 116 2.32 10.37 4.83
CA VAL A 116 2.91 9.10 5.30
C VAL A 116 4.45 9.16 5.29
N ILE A 117 5.06 9.73 4.25
CA ILE A 117 6.52 9.93 4.19
C ILE A 117 6.99 10.81 5.36
N CYS A 118 6.34 11.95 5.59
CA CYS A 118 6.67 12.88 6.67
C CYS A 118 6.51 12.22 8.05
N ASP A 119 5.38 11.55 8.29
CA ASP A 119 5.10 10.87 9.56
C ASP A 119 6.18 9.81 9.85
N GLN A 120 6.61 9.05 8.84
CA GLN A 120 7.71 8.07 8.98
C GLN A 120 9.09 8.73 9.14
N LEU A 121 9.34 9.89 8.52
CA LEU A 121 10.61 10.62 8.69
C LEU A 121 10.77 11.23 10.08
N LEU A 122 9.65 11.63 10.68
CA LEU A 122 9.61 12.19 12.03
C LEU A 122 9.66 11.10 13.11
N ASP A 123 9.42 9.83 12.77
CA ASP A 123 9.57 8.71 13.68
C ASP A 123 11.04 8.29 13.80
N PRO A 124 11.67 8.42 14.98
CA PRO A 124 13.08 8.04 15.19
C PRO A 124 13.33 6.54 15.03
N LYS A 125 12.29 5.69 15.08
CA LYS A 125 12.40 4.25 14.89
C LYS A 125 12.35 3.84 13.41
N CYS A 126 12.03 4.76 12.51
CA CYS A 126 11.97 4.48 11.09
C CYS A 126 13.38 4.14 10.55
N PRO A 127 13.57 2.94 9.97
CA PRO A 127 14.90 2.42 9.64
C PRO A 127 15.62 3.19 8.53
N TRP A 128 14.88 3.92 7.69
CA TRP A 128 15.45 4.69 6.58
C TRP A 128 15.50 6.20 6.84
N ALA A 129 14.91 6.71 7.93
CA ALA A 129 14.90 8.13 8.25
C ALA A 129 16.31 8.75 8.44
N PRO A 130 17.28 8.08 9.13
CA PRO A 130 18.64 8.62 9.25
C PRO A 130 19.39 8.71 7.91
N MET A 131 19.13 7.78 6.97
CA MET A 131 19.80 7.77 5.66
C MET A 131 19.38 8.96 4.78
N VAL A 132 18.13 9.40 4.87
CA VAL A 132 17.64 10.55 4.10
C VAL A 132 18.30 11.85 4.56
N LYS A 133 18.40 12.05 5.89
CA LYS A 133 19.08 13.23 6.45
C LYS A 133 20.55 13.31 6.03
N LEU A 134 21.27 12.18 6.05
CA LEU A 134 22.66 12.11 5.60
C LEU A 134 22.84 12.48 4.12
N ILE A 135 21.89 12.10 3.26
CA ILE A 135 21.95 12.46 1.82
C ILE A 135 21.67 13.96 1.64
N GLU A 136 20.69 14.51 2.34
CA GLU A 136 20.34 15.94 2.27
C GLU A 136 21.47 16.84 2.78
N ASP A 137 22.10 16.46 3.89
CA ASP A 137 23.24 17.19 4.48
C ASP A 137 24.44 17.22 3.52
N GLN A 138 24.74 16.13 2.82
CA GLN A 138 25.83 16.09 1.84
C GLN A 138 25.53 16.85 0.54
N THR A 139 24.26 16.94 0.13
CA THR A 139 23.87 17.77 -1.02
C THR A 139 23.92 19.26 -0.72
N ASN A 140 23.64 19.69 0.51
CA ASN A 140 23.64 21.12 0.89
C ASN A 140 25.05 21.69 1.11
N ASP A 141 26.02 20.88 1.54
CA ASP A 141 27.43 21.29 1.65
C ASP A 141 28.08 21.52 0.27
N SER A 142 27.62 20.79 -0.76
CA SER A 142 28.16 20.91 -2.12
C SER A 142 27.71 22.20 -2.83
N THR A 143 26.58 22.78 -2.43
CA THR A 143 26.05 24.03 -3.00
C THR A 143 26.58 25.31 -2.33
N ASN A 144 27.09 25.22 -1.10
CA ASN A 144 27.62 26.37 -0.37
C ASN A 144 29.12 26.60 -0.56
N ALA A 145 29.84 25.70 -1.24
CA ALA A 145 31.26 25.83 -1.53
C ALA A 145 31.60 26.65 -2.81
N SER A 146 30.62 27.35 -3.39
CA SER A 146 30.79 28.15 -4.63
C SER A 146 30.61 29.67 -4.44
N GLY A 147 30.60 30.16 -3.19
CA GLY A 147 30.45 31.59 -2.86
C GLY A 147 31.77 32.30 -2.66
#